data_AF-A0A2S7UAU6-F1
#
_entry.id   AF-A0A2S7UAU6-F1
#
_cell.length_a   1.000
_cell.length_b   1.000
_cell.length_c   1.000
_cell.angle_alpha   90.00
_cell.angle_beta   90.00
_cell.angle_gamma   90.00
#
_symmetry.space_group_name_H-M   'P 1'
#
loop_
_entity.id
_entity.type
_entity.pdbx_description
1 polymer ?
#
loop_
_entity_poly.entity_id
_entity_poly.type
_entity_poly.pdbx_seq_one_letter_code
_entity_poly.pdbx_strand_id
1 'polypeptide(L)'
;MLIKIVSPASIALLLLLIDDYLWGLQFVVIYAVVIIPFNIKKLKHGILLTVLLSMVMCFLVLLFSMGITSGLWYLISEILPLGIKSNSQFLNISANDFSALIAIGIISPILMFYGYRFIFKWERTRNSKYFLIIPIVILMCFGFSGVFMDNDKVIPFYWQLIMLVITQLTFYQKELIFLIKKAD
;
A
#
# COMPACT_ATOMS: atom_id res chain seq x y z
N MET A 1 -2.10 -22.64 -7.18
CA MET A 1 -2.41 -21.22 -7.49
C MET A 1 -2.62 -20.43 -6.21
N LEU A 2 -3.51 -20.86 -5.31
CA LEU A 2 -3.65 -20.32 -3.96
C LEU A 2 -2.31 -20.17 -3.22
N ILE A 3 -1.44 -21.17 -3.29
CA ILE A 3 -0.07 -21.11 -2.73
C ILE A 3 0.71 -19.90 -3.28
N LYS A 4 0.61 -19.58 -4.58
CA LYS A 4 1.33 -18.43 -5.16
C LYS A 4 0.79 -17.08 -4.71
N ILE A 5 -0.44 -17.03 -4.20
CA ILE A 5 -1.11 -15.82 -3.70
C ILE A 5 -0.86 -15.69 -2.19
N VAL A 6 -1.06 -16.79 -1.45
CA VAL A 6 -1.03 -16.84 0.02
C VAL A 6 0.40 -16.93 0.56
N SER A 7 1.30 -17.68 -0.08
CA SER A 7 2.67 -17.87 0.41
C SER A 7 3.49 -16.57 0.45
N PRO A 8 3.46 -15.67 -0.55
CA PRO A 8 4.14 -14.38 -0.44
C PRO A 8 3.64 -13.55 0.74
N ALA A 9 2.33 -13.52 0.96
CA ALA A 9 1.74 -12.79 2.08
C ALA A 9 2.11 -13.40 3.44
N SER A 10 2.12 -14.73 3.53
CA SER A 10 2.49 -15.46 4.74
C SER A 10 3.98 -15.31 5.07
N ILE A 11 4.86 -15.37 4.06
CA ILE A 11 6.30 -15.17 4.22
C ILE A 11 6.59 -13.73 4.64
N ALA A 12 5.92 -12.75 4.02
CA ALA A 12 6.07 -11.36 4.42
C ALA A 12 5.55 -11.10 5.84
N LEU A 13 4.42 -11.70 6.23
CA LEU A 13 3.93 -11.66 7.61
C LEU A 13 4.96 -12.21 8.58
N LEU A 14 5.53 -13.40 8.30
CA LEU A 14 6.56 -14.01 9.13
C LEU A 14 7.82 -13.16 9.22
N LEU A 15 8.27 -12.56 8.12
CA LEU A 15 9.43 -11.66 8.11
C LEU A 15 9.16 -10.37 8.90
N LEU A 16 7.93 -9.87 8.87
CA LEU A 16 7.52 -8.68 9.62
C LEU A 16 7.36 -8.94 11.12
N LEU A 17 7.14 -10.19 11.54
CA LEU A 17 7.08 -10.58 12.96
C LEU A 17 8.46 -10.67 13.62
N ILE A 18 9.54 -10.61 12.83
CA ILE A 18 10.92 -10.53 13.34
C ILE A 18 11.18 -9.05 13.68
N ASP A 19 10.54 -8.57 14.75
CA ASP A 19 10.33 -7.17 15.14
C ASP A 19 11.62 -6.41 15.55
N ASP A 20 12.72 -7.12 15.81
CA ASP A 20 13.81 -6.52 16.59
C ASP A 20 14.82 -5.65 15.81
N TYR A 21 14.91 -5.73 14.48
CA TYR A 21 16.15 -5.24 13.84
C TYR A 21 16.11 -4.19 12.75
N LEU A 22 15.01 -3.91 12.03
CA LEU A 22 15.13 -2.88 10.98
C LEU A 22 13.93 -1.94 10.80
N TRP A 23 14.26 -0.66 10.91
CA TRP A 23 13.39 0.48 10.69
C TRP A 23 13.15 0.70 9.19
N GLY A 24 11.91 1.02 8.77
CA GLY A 24 11.52 1.79 7.57
C GLY A 24 11.96 1.34 6.15
N LEU A 25 13.14 0.77 5.98
CA LEU A 25 13.74 0.29 4.73
C LEU A 25 13.48 -1.20 4.47
N GLN A 26 13.21 -1.97 5.53
CA GLN A 26 12.77 -3.37 5.47
C GLN A 26 11.57 -3.55 4.54
N PHE A 27 10.66 -2.57 4.52
CA PHE A 27 9.44 -2.55 3.71
C PHE A 27 9.74 -2.72 2.21
N VAL A 28 10.79 -2.05 1.76
CA VAL A 28 11.25 -2.08 0.37
C VAL A 28 11.92 -3.42 0.06
N VAL A 29 12.74 -3.90 0.99
CA VAL A 29 13.50 -5.14 0.84
C VAL A 29 12.59 -6.37 0.88
N ILE A 30 11.61 -6.42 1.79
CA ILE A 30 10.63 -7.51 1.87
C ILE A 30 9.80 -7.55 0.60
N TYR A 31 9.37 -6.40 0.07
CA TYR A 31 8.65 -6.39 -1.20
C TYR A 31 9.51 -6.94 -2.34
N ALA A 32 10.75 -6.46 -2.49
CA ALA A 32 11.65 -6.92 -3.54
C ALA A 32 12.04 -8.41 -3.40
N VAL A 33 12.31 -8.88 -2.18
CA VAL A 33 12.78 -10.25 -1.90
C VAL A 33 11.62 -11.26 -1.91
N VAL A 34 10.39 -10.87 -1.58
CA VAL A 34 9.26 -11.79 -1.50
C VAL A 34 8.36 -11.73 -2.74
N ILE A 35 8.03 -10.55 -3.27
CA ILE A 35 7.09 -10.46 -4.40
C ILE A 35 7.74 -10.88 -5.72
N ILE A 36 8.97 -10.44 -5.97
CA ILE A 36 9.63 -10.61 -7.27
C ILE A 36 9.89 -12.09 -7.57
N PRO A 37 10.46 -12.91 -6.66
CA PRO A 37 10.70 -14.33 -6.95
C PRO A 37 9.42 -15.12 -7.22
N PHE A 38 8.33 -14.80 -6.52
CA PHE A 38 7.04 -15.45 -6.72
C PHE A 38 6.33 -15.03 -8.02
N ASN A 39 6.78 -13.94 -8.66
CA ASN A 39 6.14 -13.35 -9.83
C ASN A 39 7.09 -13.12 -11.02
N ILE A 40 8.19 -13.87 -11.12
CA ILE A 40 9.19 -13.74 -12.21
C ILE A 40 8.55 -13.76 -13.61
N LYS A 41 7.54 -14.61 -13.84
CA LYS A 41 6.86 -14.72 -15.14
C LYS A 41 6.01 -13.49 -15.51
N LYS A 42 5.71 -12.63 -14.53
CA LYS A 42 4.86 -11.44 -14.67
C LYS A 42 5.67 -10.14 -14.69
N LEU A 43 7.01 -10.21 -14.72
CA LEU A 43 7.86 -9.02 -14.82
C LEU A 43 7.82 -8.43 -16.23
N LYS A 44 7.84 -7.09 -16.34
CA LYS A 44 8.06 -6.39 -17.63
C LYS A 44 9.53 -6.34 -18.01
N HIS A 45 10.38 -6.21 -17.00
CA HIS A 45 11.82 -5.97 -17.13
C HIS A 45 12.60 -7.20 -16.64
N GLY A 46 13.93 -7.20 -16.84
CA GLY A 46 14.81 -8.20 -16.24
C GLY A 46 14.80 -8.11 -14.71
N ILE A 47 15.06 -9.24 -14.02
CA ILE A 47 14.93 -9.37 -12.56
C ILE A 47 15.71 -8.28 -11.81
N LEU A 48 16.98 -8.05 -12.17
CA LEU A 48 17.82 -7.04 -11.53
C LEU A 48 17.23 -5.63 -11.66
N LEU A 49 16.76 -5.27 -12.85
CA LEU A 49 16.16 -3.96 -13.12
C LEU A 49 14.82 -3.81 -12.39
N THR A 50 14.02 -4.88 -12.32
CA THR A 50 12.77 -4.90 -11.53
C THR A 50 13.03 -4.65 -10.05
N VAL A 51 14.05 -5.30 -9.47
CA VAL A 51 14.44 -5.09 -8.06
C VAL A 51 14.80 -3.62 -7.84
N LEU A 52 15.68 -3.06 -8.65
CA LEU A 52 16.10 -1.66 -8.56
C LEU A 52 14.91 -0.69 -8.71
N LEU A 53 14.07 -0.90 -9.74
CA LEU A 53 12.88 -0.08 -9.96
C LEU A 53 11.88 -0.19 -8.81
N SER A 54 11.71 -1.39 -8.21
CA SER A 54 10.82 -1.56 -7.06
C SER A 54 11.33 -0.78 -5.85
N MET A 55 12.64 -0.76 -5.64
CA MET A 55 13.25 0.04 -4.58
C MET A 55 12.97 1.53 -4.77
N VAL A 56 13.31 2.05 -5.96
CA VAL A 56 13.08 3.47 -6.31
C VAL A 56 11.60 3.83 -6.20
N MET A 57 10.70 2.97 -6.69
CA MET A 57 9.26 3.22 -6.63
C MET A 57 8.73 3.30 -5.20
N CYS A 58 9.19 2.45 -4.28
CA CYS A 58 8.78 2.57 -2.88
C CYS A 58 9.17 3.92 -2.27
N PHE A 59 10.38 4.41 -2.54
CA PHE A 59 10.80 5.74 -2.10
C PHE A 59 9.95 6.85 -2.72
N LEU A 60 9.68 6.79 -4.02
CA LEU A 60 8.85 7.77 -4.71
C LEU A 60 7.41 7.78 -4.21
N VAL A 61 6.82 6.60 -3.96
CA VAL A 61 5.46 6.48 -3.40
C VAL A 61 5.38 7.18 -2.04
N LEU A 62 6.36 6.96 -1.16
CA LEU A 62 6.39 7.60 0.16
C LEU A 62 6.61 9.12 0.04
N LEU A 63 7.60 9.54 -0.75
CA LEU A 63 7.93 10.95 -0.96
C LEU A 63 6.74 11.73 -1.52
N PHE A 64 6.11 11.23 -2.59
CA PHE A 64 4.97 11.88 -3.21
C PHE A 64 3.72 11.80 -2.33
N SER A 65 3.50 10.71 -1.59
CA SER A 65 2.40 10.62 -0.64
C SER A 65 2.49 11.72 0.43
N MET A 66 3.66 11.88 1.06
CA MET A 66 3.89 12.94 2.05
C MET A 66 3.83 14.33 1.43
N GLY A 67 4.46 14.53 0.26
CA GLY A 67 4.49 15.81 -0.45
C GLY A 67 3.11 16.28 -0.91
N ILE A 68 2.30 15.40 -1.49
CA ILE A 68 0.93 15.72 -1.91
C ILE A 68 0.08 16.08 -0.70
N THR A 69 0.18 15.30 0.37
CA THR A 69 -0.64 15.53 1.57
C THR A 69 -0.28 16.83 2.27
N SER A 70 1.03 17.10 2.46
CA SER A 70 1.49 18.36 3.05
C SER A 70 1.14 19.57 2.17
N GLY A 71 1.26 19.46 0.84
CA GLY A 71 0.83 20.49 -0.09
C GLY A 71 -0.67 20.76 -0.06
N LEU A 72 -1.50 19.70 -0.02
CA LEU A 72 -2.95 19.81 0.14
C LEU A 72 -3.32 20.45 1.48
N TRP A 73 -2.65 20.05 2.56
CA TRP A 73 -2.87 20.62 3.89
C TRP A 73 -2.55 22.11 3.93
N TYR A 74 -1.40 22.50 3.36
CA TYR A 74 -0.99 23.90 3.21
C TYR A 74 -2.07 24.73 2.48
N LEU A 75 -2.50 24.27 1.30
CA LEU A 75 -3.54 24.96 0.51
C LEU A 75 -4.88 25.06 1.26
N ILE A 76 -5.30 24.00 1.94
CA ILE A 76 -6.55 24.01 2.73
C ILE A 76 -6.44 25.03 3.87
N SER A 77 -5.31 25.05 4.58
CA SER A 77 -5.09 25.97 5.71
C SER A 77 -5.01 27.45 5.30
N GLU A 78 -4.57 27.74 4.07
CA GLU A 78 -4.42 29.10 3.55
C GLU A 78 -5.71 29.63 2.90
N ILE A 79 -6.47 28.77 2.20
CA ILE A 79 -7.70 29.16 1.47
C ILE A 79 -8.93 29.16 2.37
N LEU A 80 -9.02 28.19 3.27
CA LEU A 80 -10.05 28.11 4.29
C LEU A 80 -9.39 28.46 5.62
N PRO A 81 -9.49 29.72 6.09
CA PRO A 81 -9.22 30.05 7.48
C PRO A 81 -10.39 29.53 8.32
N LEU A 82 -10.69 28.24 8.18
CA LEU A 82 -11.32 27.49 9.24
C LEU A 82 -10.42 27.77 10.43
N GLY A 83 -10.97 28.38 11.47
CA GLY A 83 -10.29 28.61 12.75
C GLY A 83 -9.93 27.30 13.47
N ILE A 84 -9.53 26.27 12.72
CA ILE A 84 -8.72 25.13 13.11
C ILE A 84 -7.37 25.71 13.54
N LYS A 85 -7.38 26.41 14.68
CA LYS A 85 -6.36 26.13 15.69
C LYS A 85 -6.28 24.60 15.76
N SER A 86 -5.06 24.09 15.88
CA SER A 86 -4.64 22.68 15.96
C SER A 86 -5.42 21.74 16.90
N ASN A 87 -6.58 22.14 17.43
CA ASN A 87 -7.41 21.46 18.40
C ASN A 87 -8.82 21.08 17.88
N SER A 88 -9.11 21.11 16.57
CA SER A 88 -10.40 20.59 16.10
C SER A 88 -10.40 19.06 16.12
N GLN A 89 -10.69 18.49 17.29
CA GLN A 89 -11.02 17.09 17.50
C GLN A 89 -12.36 16.76 16.83
N PHE A 90 -12.43 16.78 15.50
CA PHE A 90 -13.44 15.97 14.84
C PHE A 90 -12.97 14.52 15.03
N LEU A 91 -13.69 13.75 15.86
CA LEU A 91 -13.44 12.33 16.17
C LEU A 91 -12.16 12.00 16.99
N ASN A 92 -11.63 12.90 17.83
CA ASN A 92 -10.35 12.70 18.56
C ASN A 92 -9.10 12.52 17.68
N ILE A 93 -9.19 12.76 16.37
CA ILE A 93 -8.07 12.64 15.44
C ILE A 93 -7.40 14.01 15.33
N SER A 94 -6.08 14.12 15.58
CA SER A 94 -5.39 15.40 15.40
C SER A 94 -5.27 15.74 13.91
N ALA A 95 -5.08 17.02 13.58
CA ALA A 95 -4.87 17.48 12.22
C ALA A 95 -3.69 16.75 11.52
N ASN A 96 -2.63 16.47 12.26
CA ASN A 96 -1.48 15.71 11.78
C ASN A 96 -1.87 14.26 11.46
N ASP A 97 -2.70 13.66 12.29
CA ASP A 97 -3.11 12.27 12.09
C ASP A 97 -4.09 12.11 10.93
N PHE A 98 -4.97 13.09 10.73
CA PHE A 98 -5.85 13.10 9.56
C PHE A 98 -5.06 13.24 8.26
N SER A 99 -4.02 14.06 8.25
CA SER A 99 -3.10 14.17 7.11
C SER A 99 -2.37 12.85 6.86
N ALA A 100 -1.85 12.20 7.91
CA ALA A 100 -1.21 10.89 7.80
C ALA A 100 -2.16 9.81 7.25
N LEU A 101 -3.42 9.84 7.68
CA LEU A 101 -4.47 8.93 7.23
C LEU A 101 -4.77 9.12 5.73
N ILE A 102 -4.81 10.34 5.23
CA ILE A 102 -4.96 10.62 3.79
C ILE A 102 -3.72 10.15 3.01
N ALA A 103 -2.52 10.48 3.51
CA ALA A 103 -1.25 10.14 2.88
C ALA A 103 -1.12 8.62 2.71
N ILE A 104 -1.29 7.88 3.82
CA ILE A 104 -1.06 6.44 3.91
C ILE A 104 -2.28 5.65 3.41
N GLY A 105 -3.49 6.10 3.74
CA GLY A 105 -4.72 5.37 3.44
C GLY A 105 -5.22 5.58 2.01
N ILE A 106 -4.95 6.72 1.38
CA ILE A 106 -5.50 7.05 0.05
C ILE A 106 -4.39 7.19 -0.98
N ILE A 107 -3.49 8.16 -0.77
CA ILE A 107 -2.53 8.57 -1.82
C ILE A 107 -1.50 7.46 -2.08
N SER A 108 -0.97 6.86 -1.01
CA SER A 108 0.06 5.82 -1.10
C SER A 108 -0.42 4.55 -1.84
N PRO A 109 -1.60 3.97 -1.56
CA PRO A 109 -2.15 2.86 -2.34
C PRO A 109 -2.34 3.17 -3.81
N ILE A 110 -2.81 4.38 -4.14
CA ILE A 110 -2.98 4.83 -5.53
C ILE A 110 -1.62 4.87 -6.23
N LEU A 111 -0.65 5.56 -5.65
CA LEU A 111 0.69 5.69 -6.22
C LEU A 111 1.36 4.33 -6.40
N MET A 112 1.24 3.43 -5.43
CA MET A 112 1.83 2.10 -5.50
C MET A 112 1.17 1.23 -6.59
N PHE A 113 -0.15 1.33 -6.75
CA PHE A 113 -0.88 0.67 -7.83
C PHE A 113 -0.36 1.12 -9.22
N TYR A 114 -0.20 2.43 -9.43
CA TYR A 114 0.36 2.95 -10.67
C TYR A 114 1.85 2.62 -10.83
N GLY A 115 2.62 2.65 -9.75
CA GLY A 115 4.05 2.30 -9.73
C GLY A 115 4.28 0.84 -10.12
N TYR A 116 3.51 -0.10 -9.57
CA TYR A 116 3.64 -1.51 -9.95
C TYR A 116 3.11 -1.83 -11.33
N ARG A 117 2.17 -1.04 -11.85
CA ARG A 117 1.82 -1.13 -13.26
C ARG A 117 3.00 -0.81 -14.18
N PHE A 118 3.96 0.00 -13.76
CA PHE A 118 5.18 0.25 -14.54
C PHE A 118 6.15 -0.95 -14.51
N ILE A 119 6.23 -1.64 -13.37
CA ILE A 119 7.20 -2.72 -13.13
C ILE A 119 6.70 -4.09 -13.64
N PHE A 120 5.40 -4.35 -13.57
CA PHE A 120 4.81 -5.67 -13.87
C PHE A 120 3.89 -5.67 -15.09
N LYS A 121 3.79 -6.82 -15.76
CA LYS A 121 2.90 -7.06 -16.90
C LYS A 121 1.47 -7.20 -16.38
N TRP A 122 0.82 -6.05 -16.28
CA TRP A 122 -0.54 -5.94 -15.81
C TRP A 122 -1.50 -5.62 -16.95
N GLU A 123 -2.45 -6.53 -17.16
CA GLU A 123 -3.60 -6.32 -18.04
C GLU A 123 -4.77 -5.63 -17.33
N ARG A 124 -5.28 -4.55 -17.94
CA ARG A 124 -6.41 -3.80 -17.41
C ARG A 124 -7.71 -4.55 -17.69
N THR A 125 -8.31 -5.10 -16.64
CA THR A 125 -9.66 -5.70 -16.70
C THR A 125 -10.70 -4.77 -16.09
N ARG A 126 -12.00 -5.01 -16.34
CA ARG A 126 -13.11 -4.24 -15.73
C ARG A 126 -13.03 -4.22 -14.20
N ASN A 127 -12.55 -5.31 -13.59
CA ASN A 127 -12.49 -5.51 -12.15
C ASN A 127 -11.22 -4.90 -11.51
N SER A 128 -10.27 -4.38 -12.30
CA SER A 128 -9.04 -3.76 -11.78
C SER A 128 -9.30 -2.56 -10.86
N LYS A 129 -10.44 -1.86 -11.02
CA LYS A 129 -10.84 -0.75 -10.14
C LYS A 129 -11.06 -1.20 -8.69
N TYR A 130 -11.60 -2.40 -8.47
CA TYR A 130 -11.86 -2.89 -7.12
C TYR A 130 -10.56 -3.12 -6.35
N PHE A 131 -9.51 -3.60 -7.02
CA PHE A 131 -8.19 -3.78 -6.40
C PHE A 131 -7.52 -2.46 -6.00
N LEU A 132 -7.95 -1.32 -6.55
CA LEU A 132 -7.52 0.00 -6.10
C LEU A 132 -8.35 0.51 -4.92
N ILE A 133 -9.68 0.29 -4.94
CA ILE A 133 -10.59 0.85 -3.94
C ILE A 133 -10.55 0.06 -2.63
N ILE A 134 -10.48 -1.27 -2.69
CA ILE A 134 -10.47 -2.15 -1.50
C ILE A 134 -9.36 -1.78 -0.50
N PRO A 135 -8.06 -1.65 -0.88
CA PRO A 135 -7.02 -1.28 0.09
C PRO A 135 -7.29 0.08 0.73
N ILE A 136 -7.81 1.05 -0.04
CA ILE A 136 -8.15 2.37 0.48
C ILE A 136 -9.21 2.25 1.56
N VAL A 137 -10.31 1.54 1.29
CA VAL A 137 -11.39 1.35 2.27
C VAL A 137 -10.87 0.67 3.54
N ILE A 138 -10.10 -0.41 3.40
CA ILE A 138 -9.55 -1.15 4.55
C ILE A 138 -8.63 -0.24 5.38
N LEU A 139 -7.71 0.50 4.74
CA LEU A 139 -6.77 1.38 5.43
C LEU A 139 -7.48 2.55 6.11
N MET A 140 -8.50 3.13 5.47
CA MET A 140 -9.33 4.18 6.08
C MET A 140 -10.06 3.66 7.32
N CYS A 141 -10.64 2.44 7.27
CA CYS A 141 -11.29 1.82 8.43
C CYS A 141 -10.30 1.62 9.59
N PHE A 142 -9.10 1.11 9.31
CA PHE A 142 -8.05 0.97 10.34
C PHE A 142 -7.58 2.32 10.91
N GLY A 143 -7.51 3.35 10.07
CA GLY A 143 -7.18 4.70 10.52
C GLY A 143 -8.25 5.29 11.43
N PHE A 144 -9.53 5.13 11.09
CA PHE A 144 -10.63 5.62 11.92
C PHE A 144 -10.83 4.81 13.21
N SER A 145 -10.43 3.54 13.25
CA SER A 145 -10.53 2.72 14.46
C SER A 145 -9.46 3.07 15.52
N GLY A 146 -8.61 4.07 15.28
CA GLY A 146 -7.55 4.46 16.20
C GLY A 146 -6.34 3.52 16.21
N VAL A 147 -6.36 2.43 15.43
CA VAL A 147 -5.27 1.44 15.37
C VAL A 147 -3.96 2.06 14.87
N PHE A 148 -4.06 3.12 14.07
CA PHE A 148 -2.89 3.89 13.63
C PHE A 148 -2.36 4.86 14.69
N MET A 149 -3.14 5.16 15.73
CA MET A 149 -2.80 6.19 16.72
C MET A 149 -2.03 5.63 17.92
N ASP A 150 -2.15 4.34 18.19
CA ASP A 150 -1.57 3.73 19.38
C ASP A 150 -0.11 3.28 19.19
N ASN A 151 0.37 3.12 17.94
CA ASN A 151 1.73 2.62 17.69
C ASN A 151 2.26 2.93 16.28
N ASP A 152 3.32 3.74 16.20
CA ASP A 152 3.99 4.13 14.95
C ASP A 152 4.52 2.94 14.13
N LYS A 153 4.80 1.80 14.78
CA LYS A 153 5.24 0.57 14.09
C LYS A 153 4.10 -0.17 13.38
N VAL A 154 2.87 0.05 13.83
CA VAL A 154 1.70 -0.74 13.40
C VAL A 154 1.17 -0.25 12.04
N ILE A 155 1.31 1.05 11.76
CA ILE A 155 0.84 1.63 10.50
C ILE A 155 1.59 1.05 9.29
N PRO A 156 2.94 1.06 9.26
CA PRO A 156 3.69 0.52 8.12
C PRO A 156 3.45 -0.99 7.94
N PHE A 157 3.28 -1.72 9.05
CA PHE A 157 2.98 -3.15 9.05
C PHE A 157 1.67 -3.47 8.33
N TYR A 158 0.55 -2.89 8.77
CA TYR A 158 -0.76 -3.17 8.17
C TYR A 158 -0.81 -2.68 6.73
N TRP A 159 -0.24 -1.51 6.47
CA TRP A 159 -0.15 -0.98 5.12
C TRP A 159 0.57 -1.95 4.17
N GLN A 160 1.73 -2.45 4.56
CA GLN A 160 2.50 -3.37 3.71
C GLN A 160 1.76 -4.69 3.48
N LEU A 161 1.15 -5.26 4.53
CA LEU A 161 0.40 -6.50 4.42
C LEU A 161 -0.77 -6.36 3.45
N ILE A 162 -1.56 -5.28 3.58
CA ILE A 162 -2.69 -4.99 2.70
C ILE A 162 -2.21 -4.81 1.27
N MET A 163 -1.18 -3.99 1.03
CA MET A 163 -0.68 -3.73 -0.31
C MET A 163 -0.08 -4.97 -0.96
N LEU A 164 0.57 -5.85 -0.19
CA LEU A 164 1.11 -7.10 -0.68
C LEU A 164 0.00 -8.06 -1.11
N VAL A 165 -1.02 -8.26 -0.27
CA VAL A 165 -2.19 -9.10 -0.60
C VAL A 165 -2.88 -8.58 -1.85
N ILE A 166 -3.16 -7.28 -1.92
CA ILE A 166 -3.79 -6.67 -3.09
C ILE A 166 -2.95 -6.83 -4.35
N THR A 167 -1.63 -6.67 -4.26
CA THR A 167 -0.72 -6.87 -5.39
C THR A 167 -0.80 -8.31 -5.90
N GLN A 168 -0.77 -9.32 -5.01
CA GLN A 168 -0.88 -10.72 -5.41
C GLN A 168 -2.24 -11.02 -6.03
N LEU A 169 -3.34 -10.55 -5.43
CA LEU A 169 -4.68 -10.71 -6.00
C LEU A 169 -4.79 -10.07 -7.38
N THR A 170 -4.16 -8.90 -7.55
CA THR A 170 -4.11 -8.19 -8.84
C THR A 170 -3.35 -9.01 -9.89
N PHE A 171 -2.20 -9.56 -9.54
CA PHE A 171 -1.43 -10.39 -10.48
C PHE A 171 -2.21 -11.61 -10.92
N TYR A 172 -2.92 -12.27 -10.00
CA TYR A 172 -3.63 -13.53 -10.26
C TYR A 172 -5.12 -13.36 -10.54
N GLN A 173 -5.53 -12.15 -10.92
CA GLN A 173 -6.94 -11.78 -11.07
C GLN A 173 -7.69 -12.67 -12.09
N LYS A 174 -7.10 -12.92 -13.27
CA LYS A 174 -7.76 -13.71 -14.32
C LYS A 174 -7.93 -15.15 -13.87
N GLU A 175 -6.90 -15.69 -13.26
CA GLU A 175 -6.89 -17.06 -12.77
C GLU A 175 -7.90 -17.21 -11.61
N LEU A 176 -8.08 -16.18 -10.77
CA LEU A 176 -9.08 -16.17 -9.69
C LEU A 176 -10.51 -16.18 -10.24
N ILE A 177 -10.81 -15.33 -11.22
CA ILE A 177 -12.13 -15.28 -11.86
C ILE A 177 -12.45 -16.61 -12.53
N PHE A 178 -11.47 -17.24 -13.17
CA PHE A 178 -11.65 -18.55 -13.79
C PHE A 178 -12.00 -19.63 -12.75
N LEU A 179 -11.36 -19.63 -11.59
CA LEU A 179 -11.64 -20.60 -10.53
C LEU A 179 -13.03 -20.41 -9.92
N ILE A 180 -13.43 -19.15 -9.65
CA ILE A 180 -14.76 -18.85 -9.09
C ILE A 180 -15.84 -19.36 -10.05
N LYS A 181 -15.72 -19.05 -11.34
CA LYS A 181 -16.67 -19.52 -12.38
C LYS A 181 -16.70 -21.04 -12.58
N LYS A 182 -15.69 -21.77 -12.12
CA LYS A 182 -15.64 -23.24 -12.21
C LYS A 182 -16.21 -23.91 -10.96
N ALA A 183 -16.30 -23.16 -9.85
CA ALA A 183 -16.88 -23.64 -8.60
C ALA A 183 -18.40 -23.43 -8.54
N ASP A 184 -18.92 -22.49 -9.33
CA ASP A 184 -20.34 -22.33 -9.68
C ASP A 184 -20.79 -23.36 -10.74
#